data_AF-A0A8X6WQK8-F1
#
_entry.id   AF-A0A8X6WQK8-F1
#
_cell.length_a   1.000
_cell.length_b   1.000
_cell.length_c   1.000
_cell.angle_alpha   90.00
_cell.angle_beta   90.00
_cell.angle_gamma   90.00
#
_symmetry.space_group_name_H-M   'P 1'
#
loop_
_entity.id
_entity.type
_entity.pdbx_description
1 polymer ?
#
loop_
_entity_poly.entity_id
_entity_poly.type
_entity_poly.pdbx_seq_one_letter_code
_entity_poly.pdbx_strand_id
1 'polypeptide(L)'
;MTNLRNLVDPSDGVLRGLKAALLDSGSESSCINENAINILGLKRCNDRLSLSGISGIQAGTTRGSVGLKIGSRFYEDQLTIKTYILNKVTSQIPVERVNTKEVDYLKSIPLADEDFSRPSECDVILGSDCFFSILRNGRITGPKGSLKAQSLAG
;
A
#
# COMPACT_ATOMS: atom_id res chain seq x y z
N MET A 1 1.95 -9.99 2.96
CA MET A 1 1.46 -8.99 3.93
C MET A 1 2.65 -8.44 4.68
N THR A 2 3.07 -7.26 4.25
CA THR A 2 4.11 -6.44 4.90
C THR A 2 3.45 -5.61 5.99
N ASN A 3 4.14 -5.29 7.09
CA ASN A 3 3.64 -4.65 8.33
C ASN A 3 3.20 -3.16 8.20
N LEU A 4 2.69 -2.77 7.03
CA LEU A 4 2.27 -1.43 6.66
C LEU A 4 0.76 -1.25 6.78
N ARG A 5 0.28 -0.70 7.89
CA ARG A 5 -0.93 0.14 7.85
C ARG A 5 -0.41 1.54 7.94
N ASN A 6 -0.36 2.17 6.78
CA ASN A 6 0.33 3.43 6.59
C ASN A 6 -0.39 4.49 7.41
N LEU A 7 0.21 4.88 8.53
CA LEU A 7 -0.11 6.15 9.17
C LEU A 7 0.40 7.22 8.21
N VAL A 8 -0.53 7.99 7.66
CA VAL A 8 -0.24 9.19 6.90
C VAL A 8 -0.22 10.34 7.89
N ASP A 9 0.95 10.99 8.02
CA ASP A 9 1.06 12.28 8.68
C ASP A 9 0.66 13.37 7.67
N PRO A 10 -0.52 13.99 7.82
CA PRO A 10 -0.90 15.16 7.06
C PRO A 10 -0.03 16.32 7.54
N SER A 11 0.06 17.40 6.75
CA SER A 11 0.82 18.59 7.16
C SER A 11 0.36 19.23 8.49
N ASP A 12 -0.72 18.72 9.10
CA ASP A 12 -1.29 19.14 10.38
C ASP A 12 -0.82 18.29 11.60
N GLY A 13 0.00 17.25 11.40
CA GLY A 13 0.51 16.40 12.49
C GLY A 13 -0.44 15.28 12.93
N VAL A 14 -1.61 15.14 12.31
CA VAL A 14 -2.67 14.19 12.74
C VAL A 14 -2.59 12.89 11.96
N LEU A 15 -2.01 11.84 12.56
CA LEU A 15 -1.91 10.54 11.88
C LEU A 15 -3.27 9.98 11.46
N ARG A 16 -3.40 9.61 10.19
CA ARG A 16 -4.59 8.99 9.61
C ARG A 16 -4.23 7.65 8.96
N GLY A 17 -5.07 6.64 9.10
CA GLY A 17 -4.79 5.30 8.55
C GLY A 17 -5.27 5.13 7.11
N LEU A 18 -4.42 4.52 6.27
CA LEU A 18 -4.89 3.88 5.03
C LEU A 18 -5.62 2.56 5.34
N LYS A 19 -6.58 2.20 4.49
CA LYS A 19 -7.31 0.92 4.54
C LYS A 19 -6.42 -0.23 4.08
N ALA A 20 -5.84 -0.10 2.89
CA ALA A 20 -5.00 -1.12 2.28
C ALA A 20 -3.88 -0.50 1.45
N ALA A 21 -2.70 -1.11 1.49
CA ALA A 21 -1.54 -0.74 0.70
C ALA A 21 -0.99 -1.96 -0.05
N LEU A 22 -0.65 -1.78 -1.32
CA LEU A 22 -0.01 -2.80 -2.15
C LEU A 22 1.46 -2.46 -2.34
N LEU A 23 2.33 -3.40 -2.02
CA LEU A 23 3.76 -3.30 -2.30
C LEU A 23 4.04 -3.96 -3.66
N ASP A 24 4.40 -3.18 -4.68
CA ASP A 24 4.50 -3.63 -6.07
C ASP A 24 5.80 -3.14 -6.73
N SER A 25 6.78 -4.04 -6.86
CA SER A 25 8.05 -3.73 -7.53
C SER A 25 7.90 -3.57 -9.06
N GLY A 26 6.77 -3.97 -9.64
CA GLY A 26 6.49 -3.82 -11.08
C GLY A 26 6.00 -2.43 -11.45
N SER A 27 5.56 -1.63 -10.47
CA SER A 27 5.18 -0.24 -10.67
C SER A 27 6.39 0.68 -10.51
N GLU A 28 6.70 1.52 -11.50
CA GLU A 28 7.84 2.46 -11.45
C GLU A 28 7.67 3.53 -10.37
N SER A 29 6.44 3.99 -10.15
CA SER A 29 6.12 5.08 -9.23
C SER A 29 4.99 4.69 -8.28
N SER A 30 5.05 5.22 -7.07
CA SER A 30 3.97 5.06 -6.10
C SER A 30 2.73 5.89 -6.49
N CYS A 31 1.54 5.31 -6.31
CA CYS A 31 0.26 5.91 -6.70
C CYS A 31 -0.77 5.79 -5.57
N ILE A 32 -1.62 6.81 -5.40
CA ILE A 32 -2.66 6.85 -4.37
C ILE A 32 -4.03 7.13 -5.00
N ASN A 33 -5.07 6.48 -4.48
CA ASN A 33 -6.44 6.67 -4.96
C ASN A 33 -6.99 8.04 -4.51
N GLU A 34 -7.81 8.64 -5.37
CA GLU A 34 -8.43 9.96 -5.15
C GLU A 34 -9.31 9.98 -3.88
N ASN A 35 -9.99 8.88 -3.60
CA ASN A 35 -10.88 8.75 -2.45
C ASN A 35 -10.12 8.89 -1.12
N ALA A 36 -8.93 8.31 -1.02
CA ALA A 36 -8.04 8.39 0.12
C ALA A 36 -7.56 9.83 0.30
N ILE A 37 -7.20 10.54 -0.76
CA ILE A 37 -6.87 11.97 -0.68
C ILE A 37 -8.01 12.78 -0.06
N ASN A 38 -9.24 12.54 -0.51
CA ASN A 38 -10.41 13.25 -0.03
C ASN A 38 -10.74 12.93 1.43
N ILE A 39 -10.72 11.64 1.80
CA ILE A 39 -10.98 11.18 3.17
C ILE A 39 -9.91 11.69 4.14
N LEU A 40 -8.65 11.69 3.72
CA LEU A 40 -7.52 12.08 4.56
C LEU A 40 -7.27 13.60 4.56
N GLY A 41 -7.96 14.36 3.71
CA GLY A 41 -7.83 15.81 3.59
C GLY A 41 -6.43 16.26 3.14
N LEU A 42 -5.75 15.48 2.31
CA LEU A 42 -4.35 15.74 1.98
C LEU A 42 -4.19 16.86 0.95
N LYS A 43 -3.20 17.73 1.16
CA LYS A 43 -2.89 18.83 0.25
C LYS A 43 -2.21 18.32 -1.01
N ARG A 44 -2.77 18.71 -2.16
CA ARG A 44 -2.36 18.26 -3.48
C ARG A 44 -1.36 19.25 -4.10
N CYS A 45 -0.43 18.72 -4.87
CA CYS A 45 0.46 19.48 -5.73
C CYS A 45 -0.01 19.36 -7.19
N ASN A 46 0.09 20.47 -7.94
CA ASN A 46 -0.22 20.45 -9.37
C ASN A 46 0.95 19.82 -10.13
N ASP A 47 0.80 18.55 -10.46
CA ASP A 47 1.83 17.72 -11.04
C ASP A 47 1.17 16.55 -11.79
N ARG A 48 1.31 16.51 -13.12
CA ARG A 48 0.62 15.55 -13.98
C ARG A 48 1.62 14.71 -14.74
N LEU A 49 1.41 13.40 -14.67
CA LEU A 49 2.23 12.39 -15.32
C LEU A 49 1.32 11.53 -16.21
N SER A 50 1.75 11.26 -17.43
CA SER A 50 1.10 10.25 -18.27
C SER A 50 1.63 8.87 -17.87
N LEU A 51 0.72 7.97 -17.52
CA LEU A 51 1.05 6.60 -17.16
C LEU A 51 0.85 5.67 -18.34
N SER A 52 1.79 4.77 -18.50
CA SER A 52 1.73 3.67 -19.45
C SER A 52 1.85 2.35 -18.71
N GLY A 53 1.08 1.36 -19.12
CA GLY A 53 1.12 0.00 -18.61
C GLY A 53 1.96 -0.92 -19.48
N ILE A 54 1.65 -2.23 -19.39
CA ILE A 54 2.30 -3.27 -20.17
C ILE A 54 2.16 -2.96 -21.67
N SER A 55 3.24 -3.21 -22.42
CA SER A 55 3.34 -2.91 -23.86
C SER A 55 3.23 -1.43 -24.22
N GLY A 56 3.49 -0.51 -23.26
CA GLY A 56 3.42 0.93 -23.50
C GLY A 56 2.01 1.47 -23.69
N ILE A 57 0.98 0.67 -23.39
CA ILE A 57 -0.42 1.07 -23.52
C ILE A 57 -0.69 2.19 -22.51
N GLN A 58 -1.20 3.33 -22.99
CA GLN A 58 -1.53 4.45 -22.11
C GLN A 58 -2.63 4.04 -21.13
N ALA A 59 -2.28 4.05 -19.84
CA ALA A 59 -3.18 3.67 -18.74
C ALA A 59 -3.97 4.88 -18.20
N GLY A 60 -3.45 6.09 -18.39
CA GLY A 60 -4.14 7.33 -18.04
C GLY A 60 -3.20 8.49 -17.72
N THR A 61 -3.74 9.53 -17.10
CA THR A 61 -2.99 10.68 -16.61
C THR A 61 -3.31 10.91 -15.13
N THR A 62 -2.30 11.23 -14.34
CA THR A 62 -2.44 11.50 -12.92
C THR A 62 -3.16 12.84 -12.67
N ARG A 63 -3.80 12.97 -11.51
CA ARG A 63 -4.62 14.12 -11.10
C ARG A 63 -3.86 15.08 -10.19
N GLY A 64 -2.53 15.02 -10.18
CA GLY A 64 -1.70 15.68 -9.18
C GLY A 64 -0.73 14.70 -8.53
N SER A 65 0.05 15.23 -7.60
CA SER A 65 0.84 14.44 -6.67
C SER A 65 0.60 14.89 -5.24
N VAL A 66 1.02 14.05 -4.30
CA VAL A 66 1.01 14.36 -2.86
C VAL A 66 2.25 13.75 -2.21
N GLY A 67 2.86 14.50 -1.29
CA GLY A 67 3.86 13.96 -0.39
C GLY A 67 3.18 13.22 0.74
N LEU A 68 3.56 11.97 0.97
CA LEU A 68 3.06 11.16 2.07
C LEU A 68 4.23 10.83 3.01
N LYS A 69 3.97 10.92 4.31
CA LYS A 69 4.81 10.26 5.30
C LYS A 69 4.12 8.97 5.70
N ILE A 70 4.76 7.83 5.50
CA ILE A 70 4.22 6.50 5.75
C ILE A 70 4.99 5.87 6.91
N GLY A 71 4.28 5.35 7.90
CA GLY A 71 4.88 4.63 9.02
C GLY A 71 4.30 3.23 9.23
N SER A 72 5.07 2.41 9.96
CA SER A 72 4.61 1.14 10.53
C SER A 72 3.57 1.39 11.64
N ARG A 73 2.71 0.39 11.89
CA ARG A 73 1.86 0.38 13.09
C ARG A 73 2.62 0.00 14.36
N PHE A 74 3.75 -0.68 14.19
CA PHE A 74 4.43 -1.42 15.26
C PHE A 74 5.79 -0.81 15.60
N TYR A 75 6.28 0.10 14.75
CA TYR A 75 7.59 0.74 14.85
C TYR A 75 7.45 2.23 14.59
N GLU A 76 8.42 3.00 15.10
CA GLU A 76 8.47 4.45 14.91
C GLU A 76 9.11 4.86 13.58
N ASP A 77 9.48 3.89 12.73
CA ASP A 77 10.07 4.15 11.44
C ASP A 77 9.08 4.82 10.48
N GLN A 78 9.56 5.85 9.80
CA GLN A 78 8.78 6.63 8.85
C GLN A 78 9.55 6.82 7.57
N LEU A 79 8.83 6.76 6.45
CA LEU A 79 9.35 7.00 5.12
C LEU A 79 8.53 8.11 4.47
N THR A 80 9.20 9.14 3.97
CA THR A 80 8.56 10.16 3.15
C THR A 80 8.65 9.76 1.69
N ILE A 81 7.52 9.70 1.00
CA ILE A 81 7.44 9.38 -0.42
C ILE A 81 6.63 10.41 -1.18
N LYS A 82 6.89 10.54 -2.48
CA LYS A 82 6.01 11.22 -3.41
C LYS A 82 5.07 10.19 -4.03
N THR A 83 3.77 10.48 -4.08
CA THR A 83 2.80 9.61 -4.75
C THR A 83 1.99 10.40 -5.77
N TYR A 84 1.59 9.74 -6.84
CA TYR A 84 0.74 10.33 -7.86
C TYR A 84 -0.72 9.94 -7.68
N ILE A 85 -1.62 10.91 -7.87
CA ILE A 85 -3.03 10.73 -7.59
C ILE A 85 -3.72 10.13 -8.82
N LEU A 86 -4.44 9.02 -8.63
CA LEU A 86 -5.27 8.39 -9.66
C LEU A 86 -6.72 8.29 -9.20
N ASN A 87 -7.65 8.30 -10.14
CA ASN A 87 -9.07 8.08 -9.81
C ASN A 87 -9.28 6.73 -9.11
N LYS A 88 -8.59 5.70 -9.62
CA LYS A 88 -8.57 4.34 -9.07
C LYS A 88 -7.17 3.75 -9.34
N VAL A 89 -6.59 3.09 -8.34
CA VAL A 89 -5.24 2.49 -8.45
C VAL A 89 -5.31 1.01 -8.83
N THR A 90 -6.23 0.24 -8.24
CA THR A 90 -6.44 -1.18 -8.55
C THR A 90 -7.91 -1.55 -8.46
N SER A 91 -8.28 -2.74 -8.94
CA SER A 91 -9.50 -3.43 -8.49
C SER A 91 -9.40 -3.79 -6.99
N GLN A 92 -10.45 -4.40 -6.44
CA GLN A 92 -10.39 -4.86 -5.06
C GLN A 92 -9.28 -5.91 -4.86
N ILE A 93 -8.61 -5.84 -3.71
CA ILE A 93 -7.58 -6.79 -3.28
C ILE A 93 -7.96 -7.28 -1.87
N PRO A 94 -7.96 -8.59 -1.63
CA PRO A 94 -7.95 -9.66 -2.64
C PRO A 94 -9.18 -9.60 -3.57
N VAL A 95 -9.10 -10.22 -4.75
CA VAL A 95 -10.24 -10.26 -5.71
C VAL A 95 -11.43 -11.03 -5.13
N GLU A 96 -11.14 -12.09 -4.39
CA GLU A 96 -12.12 -12.91 -3.67
C GLU A 96 -11.75 -13.00 -2.19
N ARG A 97 -12.70 -13.39 -1.34
CA ARG A 97 -12.40 -13.59 0.08
C ARG A 97 -11.35 -14.69 0.25
N VAL A 98 -10.37 -14.44 1.10
CA VAL A 98 -9.40 -15.47 1.50
C VAL A 98 -10.07 -16.41 2.49
N ASN A 99 -9.94 -17.72 2.25
CA ASN A 99 -10.30 -18.73 3.24
C ASN A 99 -9.30 -18.68 4.41
N THR A 100 -9.70 -18.08 5.53
CA THR A 100 -8.81 -17.89 6.68
C THR A 100 -8.31 -19.20 7.30
N LYS A 101 -9.00 -20.33 7.06
CA LYS A 101 -8.56 -21.68 7.49
C LYS A 101 -7.28 -22.13 6.79
N GLU A 102 -7.03 -21.67 5.56
CA GLU A 102 -5.83 -22.02 4.79
C GLU A 102 -4.60 -21.23 5.22
N VAL A 103 -4.80 -20.20 6.05
CA VAL A 103 -3.75 -19.32 6.57
C VAL A 103 -3.71 -19.31 8.09
N ASP A 104 -4.04 -20.45 8.71
CA ASP A 104 -4.02 -20.61 10.17
C ASP A 104 -2.64 -20.32 10.78
N TYR A 105 -1.56 -20.55 10.03
CA TYR A 105 -0.19 -20.20 10.43
C TYR A 105 0.06 -18.69 10.53
N LEU A 106 -0.86 -17.84 10.04
CA LEU A 106 -0.82 -16.38 10.18
C LEU A 106 -1.64 -15.86 11.37
N LYS A 107 -2.46 -16.70 12.02
CA LYS A 107 -3.39 -16.26 13.08
C LYS A 107 -2.70 -15.64 14.30
N SER A 108 -1.48 -16.07 14.63
CA SER A 108 -0.72 -15.61 15.79
C SER A 108 0.23 -14.46 15.49
N ILE A 109 0.21 -13.93 14.26
CA ILE A 109 1.14 -12.89 13.82
C ILE A 109 0.36 -11.58 13.67
N PRO A 110 0.87 -10.47 14.22
CA PRO A 110 0.30 -9.15 13.94
C PRO A 110 0.46 -8.83 12.45
N LEU A 111 -0.66 -8.61 11.78
CA LEU A 111 -0.70 -8.24 10.37
C LEU A 111 -0.90 -6.74 10.22
N ALA A 112 -0.36 -6.17 9.15
CA ALA A 112 -0.64 -4.80 8.75
C ALA A 112 -2.12 -4.53 8.54
N ASP A 113 -2.70 -5.35 7.67
CA ASP A 113 -4.10 -5.33 7.31
C ASP A 113 -4.79 -6.47 8.06
N GLU A 114 -5.54 -6.12 9.10
CA GLU A 114 -6.36 -7.08 9.85
C GLU A 114 -7.55 -7.58 9.02
N ASP A 115 -7.95 -6.81 8.01
CA ASP A 115 -9.06 -7.11 7.10
C ASP A 115 -8.58 -7.76 5.79
N PHE A 116 -7.32 -8.24 5.72
CA PHE A 116 -6.69 -8.81 4.51
C PHE A 116 -7.52 -9.90 3.81
N SER A 117 -8.41 -10.56 4.55
CA SER A 117 -9.23 -11.65 4.03
C SER A 117 -10.44 -11.17 3.24
N ARG A 118 -10.77 -9.88 3.30
CA ARG A 118 -11.95 -9.29 2.66
C ARG A 118 -11.53 -8.44 1.46
N PRO A 119 -12.18 -8.61 0.29
CA PRO A 119 -11.97 -7.71 -0.83
C PRO A 119 -12.20 -6.25 -0.43
N SER A 120 -11.18 -5.42 -0.60
CA SER A 120 -11.22 -3.99 -0.30
C SER A 120 -10.53 -3.21 -1.42
N GLU A 121 -10.90 -1.95 -1.60
CA GLU A 121 -10.15 -1.09 -2.51
C GLU A 121 -8.78 -0.78 -1.93
N CYS A 122 -7.75 -0.83 -2.78
CA CYS A 122 -6.40 -0.43 -2.40
C CYS A 122 -6.34 1.10 -2.35
N ASP A 123 -5.79 1.65 -1.27
CA ASP A 123 -5.57 3.09 -1.15
C ASP A 123 -4.31 3.53 -1.85
N VAL A 124 -3.22 2.77 -1.71
CA VAL A 124 -1.91 3.14 -2.26
C VAL A 124 -1.19 1.93 -2.85
N ILE A 125 -0.61 2.12 -4.03
CA ILE A 125 0.43 1.25 -4.57
C ILE A 125 1.77 1.90 -4.24
N LEU A 126 2.64 1.12 -3.60
CA LEU A 126 4.01 1.47 -3.26
C LEU A 126 4.93 0.83 -4.30
N GLY A 127 5.44 1.67 -5.20
CA GLY A 127 6.23 1.29 -6.35
C GLY A 127 7.68 0.97 -6.01
N SER A 128 8.47 0.68 -7.05
CA SER A 128 9.90 0.41 -6.96
C SER A 128 10.71 1.58 -6.40
N ASP A 129 10.19 2.81 -6.50
CA ASP A 129 10.71 4.03 -5.89
C ASP A 129 10.88 3.96 -4.36
N CYS A 130 10.08 3.14 -3.67
CA CYS A 130 10.18 2.94 -2.22
C CYS A 130 10.17 1.47 -1.78
N PHE A 131 9.92 0.52 -2.70
CA PHE A 131 9.72 -0.90 -2.42
C PHE A 131 10.80 -1.49 -1.50
N PHE A 132 12.08 -1.30 -1.86
CA PHE A 132 13.20 -1.91 -1.15
C PHE A 132 13.51 -1.24 0.18
N SER A 133 13.14 0.03 0.35
CA SER A 133 13.24 0.74 1.64
C SER A 133 12.23 0.19 2.66
N ILE A 134 11.11 -0.34 2.16
CA ILE A 134 10.01 -0.86 2.96
C ILE A 134 10.17 -2.36 3.26
N LEU A 135 10.73 -3.12 2.31
CA LEU A 135 10.92 -4.55 2.46
C LEU A 135 11.87 -4.86 3.64
N ARG A 136 11.43 -5.66 4.60
CA ARG A 136 12.27 -6.11 5.73
C ARG A 136 12.79 -7.53 5.52
N ASN A 137 13.45 -8.09 6.53
CA ASN A 137 13.79 -9.50 6.62
C ASN A 137 12.66 -10.30 7.30
N GLY A 138 12.84 -11.62 7.49
CA GLY A 138 11.90 -12.44 8.27
C GLY A 138 10.65 -12.88 7.51
N ARG A 139 10.79 -13.47 6.32
CA ARG A 139 9.65 -14.00 5.57
C ARG A 139 8.99 -15.18 6.30
N ILE A 140 7.67 -15.12 6.46
CA ILE A 140 6.84 -16.18 7.00
C ILE A 140 6.11 -16.86 5.85
N THR A 141 6.26 -18.17 5.73
CA THR A 141 5.75 -18.96 4.60
C THR A 141 4.83 -20.07 5.08
N GLY A 142 3.67 -20.21 4.44
CA GLY A 142 2.84 -21.41 4.53
C GLY A 142 3.09 -22.39 3.39
N PRO A 143 2.13 -23.28 3.11
CA PRO A 143 2.15 -24.18 1.96
C PRO A 143 2.38 -23.45 0.63
N LYS A 144 2.87 -24.19 -0.37
CA LYS A 144 3.12 -23.63 -1.71
C LYS A 144 1.83 -22.99 -2.27
N GLY A 145 1.94 -21.76 -2.77
CA GLY A 145 0.82 -21.00 -3.31
C GLY A 145 -0.04 -20.28 -2.27
N SER A 146 0.19 -20.51 -0.97
CA SER A 146 -0.49 -19.76 0.09
C SER A 146 0.09 -18.35 0.26
N LEU A 147 -0.61 -17.53 1.04
CA LEU A 147 -0.16 -16.20 1.41
C LEU A 147 1.21 -16.23 2.09
N LYS A 148 1.89 -15.09 2.08
CA LYS A 148 3.15 -14.91 2.77
C LYS A 148 3.08 -13.64 3.58
N ALA A 149 3.71 -13.67 4.74
CA ALA A 149 3.80 -12.51 5.62
C ALA A 149 5.26 -12.21 5.92
N GLN A 150 5.48 -11.10 6.59
CA GLN A 150 6.77 -10.69 7.10
C GLN A 150 6.69 -10.57 8.61
N SER A 151 7.64 -11.21 9.29
CA SER A 151 7.85 -11.09 10.72
C SER A 151 8.12 -9.64 11.09
N LEU A 152 7.68 -9.28 12.29
CA LEU A 152 8.08 -8.05 12.93
C LEU A 152 9.56 -8.10 13.32
N ALA A 153 10.09 -9.24 13.77
CA ALA A 153 11.48 -9.36 14.18
C ALA A 153 12.43 -9.27 12.97
N GLY A 154 13.08 -8.12 12.81
CA GLY A 154 14.08 -7.83 11.78
C GLY A 154 14.99 -6.70 12.22
#